data_AF-A0AAE2CLG1-F1
#
_entry.id   AF-A0AAE2CLG1-F1
#
_cell.length_a   1.000
_cell.length_b   1.000
_cell.length_c   1.000
_cell.angle_alpha   90.00
_cell.angle_beta   90.00
_cell.angle_gamma   90.00
#
_symmetry.space_group_name_H-M   'P 1'
#
loop_
_entity.id
_entity.type
_entity.pdbx_description
1 polymer ?
#
loop_
_entity_poly.entity_id
_entity_poly.type
_entity_poly.pdbx_seq_one_letter_code
_entity_poly.pdbx_strand_id
1 'polypeptide(L)'
;MWVDHPDFTTTVEHGWNLNVDGTPQFSLCRKLKALKGPLKAFNNLYFSHISVRAKEADLALQDAQLQLESDPGNSVIRDCWGNLGRKPSSLPKQRGTFTTKRPRFTS
;
A
#
# COMPACT_ATOMS: atom_id res chain seq x y z
N MET A 1 7.08 -9.90 3.82
CA MET A 1 6.05 -9.02 4.42
C MET A 1 4.71 -9.46 3.84
N TRP A 2 3.71 -9.79 4.66
CA TRP A 2 2.48 -10.56 4.35
C TRP A 2 2.70 -12.05 4.06
N VAL A 3 3.41 -12.42 2.99
CA VAL A 3 3.58 -13.83 2.57
C VAL A 3 4.38 -14.68 3.57
N ASP A 4 5.24 -14.04 4.36
CA ASP A 4 6.03 -14.70 5.41
C ASP A 4 5.24 -14.94 6.69
N HIS A 5 4.03 -14.37 6.81
CA HIS A 5 3.19 -14.56 8.00
C HIS A 5 2.48 -15.91 7.92
N PRO A 6 2.57 -16.77 8.95
CA PRO A 6 2.06 -18.14 8.90
C PRO A 6 0.57 -18.21 8.54
N ASP A 7 -0.24 -17.30 9.07
CA ASP A 7 -1.69 -17.29 8.83
C ASP A 7 -2.10 -16.75 7.44
N PHE A 8 -1.18 -16.13 6.69
CA PHE A 8 -1.51 -15.56 5.38
C PHE A 8 -1.92 -16.65 4.39
N THR A 9 -1.12 -17.70 4.29
CA THR A 9 -1.38 -18.84 3.38
C THR A 9 -2.70 -19.50 3.72
N THR A 10 -2.95 -19.79 5.00
CA THR A 10 -4.21 -20.37 5.47
C THR A 10 -5.42 -19.51 5.11
N THR A 11 -5.31 -18.19 5.25
CA THR A 11 -6.39 -17.24 4.91
C THR A 11 -6.70 -17.28 3.41
N VAL A 12 -5.66 -17.35 2.57
CA VAL A 12 -5.79 -17.42 1.12
C VAL A 12 -6.38 -18.76 0.68
N GLU A 13 -5.88 -19.86 1.21
CA GLU A 13 -6.37 -21.22 0.90
C GLU A 13 -7.86 -21.37 1.18
N HIS A 14 -8.31 -20.88 2.33
CA HIS A 14 -9.72 -20.96 2.71
C HIS A 14 -10.64 -20.24 1.70
N GLY A 15 -10.26 -19.04 1.23
CA GLY A 15 -11.05 -18.32 0.22
C GLY A 15 -10.86 -18.85 -1.21
N TRP A 16 -9.72 -19.48 -1.50
CA TRP A 16 -9.41 -20.02 -2.83
C TRP A 16 -10.09 -21.38 -3.07
N ASN A 17 -10.28 -22.17 -2.02
CA ASN A 17 -10.93 -23.48 -2.05
C ASN A 17 -12.46 -23.41 -2.00
N LEU A 18 -13.05 -22.21 -2.05
CA LEU A 18 -14.50 -22.05 -2.18
C LEU A 18 -14.98 -22.71 -3.49
N ASN A 19 -15.97 -23.59 -3.37
CA ASN A 19 -16.66 -24.13 -4.53
C ASN A 19 -17.54 -23.04 -5.12
N VAL A 20 -17.28 -22.66 -6.38
CA VAL A 20 -18.06 -21.65 -7.09
C VAL A 20 -18.46 -22.19 -8.44
N ASP A 21 -19.77 -22.35 -8.62
CA ASP A 21 -20.35 -22.78 -9.88
C ASP A 21 -20.37 -21.65 -10.91
N GLY A 22 -20.21 -22.02 -12.18
CA GLY A 22 -20.25 -21.11 -13.32
C GLY A 22 -18.97 -21.16 -14.16
N THR A 23 -18.75 -20.11 -14.95
CA THR A 23 -17.58 -20.04 -15.83
C THR A 23 -16.29 -19.84 -15.01
N PRO A 24 -15.13 -20.25 -15.54
CA PRO A 24 -13.84 -20.04 -14.86
C PRO A 24 -13.59 -18.57 -14.48
N GLN A 25 -13.95 -17.63 -15.36
CA GLN A 25 -13.84 -16.20 -15.10
C GLN A 25 -14.74 -15.75 -13.95
N PHE A 26 -15.98 -16.25 -13.89
CA PHE A 26 -16.90 -15.96 -12.78
C PHE A 26 -16.37 -16.54 -11.47
N SER A 27 -15.92 -17.79 -11.48
CA SER A 27 -15.33 -18.48 -10.32
C SER A 27 -14.15 -17.69 -9.76
N LEU A 28 -13.21 -17.26 -10.61
CA LEU A 28 -12.08 -16.42 -10.22
C LEU A 28 -12.55 -15.11 -9.57
N CYS A 29 -13.44 -14.38 -10.21
CA CYS A 29 -13.97 -13.11 -9.69
C CYS A 29 -14.64 -13.28 -8.33
N ARG A 30 -15.38 -14.37 -8.11
CA ARG A 30 -16.05 -14.67 -6.85
C ARG A 30 -15.05 -15.04 -5.75
N LYS A 31 -14.06 -15.87 -6.03
CA LYS A 31 -12.98 -16.21 -5.09
C LYS A 31 -12.20 -14.97 -4.65
N LEU A 32 -11.83 -14.10 -5.60
CA LEU A 32 -11.17 -12.83 -5.29
C LEU A 32 -12.05 -11.89 -4.45
N LYS A 33 -13.35 -11.80 -4.74
CA LYS A 33 -14.30 -11.03 -3.93
C LYS A 33 -14.42 -11.59 -2.51
N ALA A 34 -14.46 -12.92 -2.36
CA ALA A 34 -14.54 -13.58 -1.07
C ALA A 34 -13.27 -13.36 -0.23
N LEU A 35 -12.09 -13.36 -0.86
CA LEU A 35 -10.81 -13.11 -0.20
C LEU A 35 -10.62 -11.66 0.24
N LYS A 36 -11.28 -10.70 -0.40
CA LYS A 36 -11.12 -9.27 -0.11
C LYS A 36 -11.38 -8.92 1.37
N GLY A 37 -12.43 -9.46 1.96
CA GLY A 37 -12.80 -9.21 3.36
C GLY A 37 -11.76 -9.77 4.35
N PRO A 38 -11.48 -11.09 4.33
CA PRO A 38 -10.47 -11.72 5.15
C PRO A 38 -9.09 -11.06 5.03
N LEU A 39 -8.64 -10.73 3.82
CA LEU A 39 -7.34 -10.07 3.62
C LEU A 39 -7.32 -8.66 4.21
N LYS A 40 -8.43 -7.92 4.15
CA LYS A 40 -8.53 -6.60 4.80
C LYS A 40 -8.48 -6.72 6.32
N ALA A 41 -9.17 -7.71 6.89
CA ALA A 41 -9.14 -7.98 8.33
C ALA A 41 -7.74 -8.41 8.78
N PHE A 42 -7.11 -9.32 8.06
CA PHE A 42 -5.75 -9.79 8.27
C PHE A 42 -4.75 -8.62 8.25
N ASN A 43 -4.82 -7.77 7.22
CA ASN A 43 -3.96 -6.59 7.13
C ASN A 43 -4.17 -5.63 8.31
N ASN A 44 -5.42 -5.44 8.76
CA ASN A 44 -5.68 -4.61 9.92
C ASN A 44 -5.19 -5.23 11.23
N LEU A 45 -5.31 -6.55 11.39
CA LEU A 45 -4.89 -7.22 12.61
C LEU A 45 -3.37 -7.17 12.78
N TYR A 46 -2.62 -7.49 11.72
CA TYR A 46 -1.18 -7.69 11.82
C TYR A 46 -0.34 -6.49 11.31
N PHE A 47 -0.90 -5.65 10.44
CA PHE A 47 -0.16 -4.57 9.77
C PHE A 47 -0.83 -3.19 9.95
N SER A 48 -1.81 -3.05 10.84
CA SER A 48 -2.43 -1.74 11.16
C SER A 48 -1.42 -0.72 11.63
N HIS A 49 -0.50 -1.09 12.50
CA HIS A 49 0.52 -0.18 13.05
C HIS A 49 1.40 0.47 11.97
N ILE A 50 1.69 -0.23 10.87
CA ILE A 50 2.41 0.34 9.71
C ILE A 50 1.55 1.38 9.00
N SER A 51 0.27 1.07 8.80
CA SER A 51 -0.69 1.97 8.16
C SER A 51 -0.96 3.21 9.02
N VAL A 52 -1.04 3.05 10.34
CA VAL A 52 -1.21 4.13 11.31
C VAL A 52 -0.01 5.06 11.29
N ARG A 53 1.21 4.54 11.39
CA ARG A 53 2.44 5.36 11.33
C ARG A 53 2.59 6.09 10.01
N ALA A 54 2.20 5.47 8.89
CA ALA A 54 2.17 6.13 7.59
C ALA A 54 1.19 7.31 7.58
N LYS A 55 -0.03 7.10 8.10
CA LYS A 55 -1.05 8.15 8.20
C LYS A 55 -0.62 9.29 9.13
N GLU A 56 0.00 8.98 10.26
CA GLU A 56 0.55 9.97 11.19
C GLU A 56 1.64 10.82 10.51
N ALA A 57 2.51 10.19 9.73
CA ALA A 57 3.52 10.91 8.95
C ALA A 57 2.89 11.82 7.88
N ASP A 58 1.86 11.36 7.18
CA ASP A 58 1.12 12.16 6.19
C ASP A 58 0.40 13.35 6.82
N LEU A 59 -0.17 13.18 8.02
CA LEU A 59 -0.82 14.26 8.77
C LEU A 59 0.21 15.28 9.26
N ALA A 60 1.34 14.83 9.81
CA ALA A 60 2.42 15.71 10.25
C ALA A 60 3.00 16.51 9.07
N LEU A 61 3.06 15.91 7.89
CA LEU A 61 3.48 16.60 6.66
C LEU A 61 2.47 17.67 6.26
N GLN A 62 1.18 17.35 6.25
CA GLN A 62 0.12 18.31 5.91
C GLN A 62 0.05 19.47 6.91
N ASP A 63 0.17 19.20 8.20
CA ASP A 63 0.21 20.24 9.23
C ASP A 63 1.40 21.19 9.01
N ALA A 64 2.58 20.63 8.77
CA ALA A 64 3.76 21.43 8.43
C ALA A 64 3.59 22.25 7.13
N GLN A 65 2.89 21.72 6.12
CA GLN A 65 2.56 22.45 4.89
C GLN A 65 1.62 23.62 5.17
N LEU A 66 0.55 23.41 5.94
CA LEU A 66 -0.42 24.46 6.30
C LEU A 66 0.24 25.58 7.11
N GLN A 67 1.12 25.24 8.05
CA GLN A 67 1.85 26.25 8.82
C GLN A 67 2.82 27.08 7.95
N LEU A 68 3.42 26.47 6.92
CA LEU A 68 4.29 27.17 5.97
C LEU A 68 3.51 28.10 5.04
N GLU A 69 2.30 27.71 4.62
CA GLU A 69 1.41 28.57 3.82
C GLU A 69 0.91 29.78 4.61
N SER A 70 0.69 29.61 5.93
CA SER A 70 0.26 30.69 6.81
C SER A 70 1.40 31.62 7.27
N ASP A 71 2.65 31.14 7.30
CA ASP A 71 3.84 31.94 7.64
C ASP A 71 5.05 31.55 6.76
N PRO A 72 5.19 32.17 5.57
CA PRO A 72 6.24 31.83 4.61
C PRO A 72 7.66 32.26 5.04
N GLY A 73 7.78 33.03 6.14
CA GLY A 73 9.04 33.57 6.65
C GLY A 73 9.72 32.70 7.73
N ASN A 74 9.05 31.67 8.24
CA ASN A 74 9.56 30.89 9.36
C ASN A 74 10.57 29.82 8.90
N SER A 75 11.86 30.10 9.08
CA SER A 75 12.98 29.22 8.69
C SER A 75 12.92 27.83 9.35
N VAL A 76 12.39 27.75 10.58
CA VAL A 76 12.25 26.49 11.34
C VAL A 76 11.28 25.52 10.68
N ILE A 77 10.16 26.02 10.14
CA ILE A 77 9.13 25.18 9.49
C ILE A 77 9.67 24.64 8.16
N ARG A 78 10.48 25.44 7.44
CA ARG A 78 11.15 25.04 6.19
C ARG A 78 12.17 23.93 6.42
N ASP A 79 12.98 24.03 7.47
CA ASP A 79 13.95 23.00 7.84
C ASP A 79 13.26 21.73 8.33
N CYS A 80 12.19 21.84 9.12
CA CYS A 80 11.35 20.71 9.54
C CYS A 80 10.69 20.01 8.34
N TRP A 81 10.17 20.75 7.35
CA TRP A 81 9.62 20.19 6.11
C TRP A 81 10.68 19.44 5.29
N GLY A 82 11.88 20.04 5.15
CA GLY A 82 13.03 19.41 4.52
C GLY A 82 13.49 18.12 5.22
N ASN A 83 13.36 18.04 6.54
CA ASN A 83 13.69 16.86 7.34
C ASN A 83 12.58 15.79 7.34
N LEU A 84 11.31 16.18 7.30
CA LEU A 84 10.18 15.26 7.18
C LEU A 84 10.17 14.54 5.81
N GLY A 85 10.44 15.28 4.73
CA GLY A 85 10.62 14.73 3.38
C GLY A 85 11.89 13.88 3.22
N ARG A 86 12.83 13.98 4.17
CA ARG A 86 14.07 13.19 4.25
C ARG A 86 14.01 12.05 5.26
N LYS A 87 12.88 11.72 5.91
CA LYS A 87 12.80 10.45 6.63
C LYS A 87 12.79 9.33 5.60
N PRO A 88 13.88 8.54 5.43
CA PRO A 88 13.85 7.42 4.53
C PRO A 88 12.96 6.39 5.22
N SER A 89 11.76 6.19 4.68
CA SER A 89 11.07 4.92 4.87
C SER A 89 12.04 3.84 4.40
N SER A 90 12.61 3.10 5.34
CA SER A 90 13.47 1.95 5.10
C SER A 90 12.63 0.81 4.53
N LEU A 91 12.17 0.99 3.29
CA LEU A 91 11.61 -0.05 2.45
C LEU A 91 12.75 -0.61 1.60
N PRO A 92 13.07 -1.92 1.68
CA PRO A 92 14.04 -2.50 0.77
C PRO A 92 13.46 -2.46 -0.64
N LYS A 93 14.09 -1.62 -1.48
CA LYS A 93 13.77 -1.49 -2.89
C LYS A 93 14.23 -2.74 -3.63
N GLN A 94 13.38 -3.77 -3.68
CA GLN A 94 13.54 -4.88 -4.62
C GLN A 94 13.20 -4.35 -6.02
N ARG A 95 14.19 -4.48 -6.91
CA ARG A 95 14.25 -3.93 -8.26
C ARG A 95 13.51 -4.87 -9.21
N GLY A 96 12.59 -4.34 -10.01
CA GLY A 96 12.00 -5.05 -11.15
C GLY A 96 11.94 -4.12 -12.34
N THR A 97 13.04 -4.01 -13.09
CA THR A 97 13.08 -3.31 -14.37
C THR A 97 12.30 -4.12 -15.40
N PHE A 98 11.02 -3.82 -15.58
CA PHE A 98 10.25 -4.22 -16.76
C PHE A 98 10.18 -3.03 -17.71
N THR A 99 11.18 -2.89 -18.58
CA THR A 99 11.09 -2.01 -19.73
C THR A 99 10.18 -2.67 -20.77
N THR A 100 8.89 -2.43 -20.70
CA THR A 100 7.98 -2.74 -21.81
C THR A 100 8.21 -1.70 -22.90
N LYS A 101 8.94 -2.09 -23.95
CA LYS A 101 8.94 -1.37 -25.22
C LYS A 101 7.52 -1.41 -25.79
N ARG A 102 6.90 -0.23 -25.97
CA ARG A 102 5.66 -0.10 -26.74
C ARG A 102 5.98 -0.33 -28.23
N PRO A 103 5.25 -1.19 -28.96
CA PRO A 103 5.39 -1.28 -30.41
C PRO A 103 4.70 -0.06 -31.05
N ARG A 104 5.42 0.59 -31.96
CA ARG A 104 4.92 1.67 -32.81
C ARG A 104 4.13 1.02 -33.95
N PHE A 105 2.80 1.18 -33.93
CA PHE A 105 1.96 0.92 -35.10
C PHE A 105 2.26 2.00 -36.14
N THR A 106 2.71 1.60 -37.33
CA THR A 106 2.70 2.43 -38.53
C THR A 106 1.59 1.90 -39.43
N SER A 107 0.77 2.82 -39.93
CA SER A 107 -0.25 2.57 -40.97
C SER A 107 0.39 2.45 -42.35
#